data_AF-A0A5S9ME70-F1
#
_entry.id   AF-A0A5S9ME70-F1
#
_cell.length_a   1.000
_cell.length_b   1.000
_cell.length_c   1.000
_cell.angle_alpha   90.00
_cell.angle_beta   90.00
_cell.angle_gamma   90.00
#
_symmetry.space_group_name_H-M   'P 1'
#
loop_
_entity.id
_entity.type
_entity.pdbx_description
1 polymer ?
#
loop_
_entity_poly.entity_id
_entity_poly.type
_entity_poly.pdbx_seq_one_letter_code
_entity_poly.pdbx_strand_id
1 'polypeptide(L)'
;MKIIAVTGYKPFELGIFKQDEPALQYIKSGASKRLTALIEEGLEWVLISGQLGAEIWTAEVVFELQEEYPALKLAVITPFYEQEERWNEQNKTSCMKEFLHRPIL
;
A
#
# COMPACT_ATOMS: atom_id res chain seq x y z
N MET A 1 11.87 14.17 3.39
CA MET A 1 10.75 14.19 4.37
C MET A 1 10.59 12.77 4.91
N LYS A 2 10.70 12.51 6.21
CA LYS A 2 10.94 11.14 6.71
C LYS A 2 9.72 10.22 6.71
N ILE A 3 8.53 10.76 6.94
CA ILE A 3 7.30 9.98 7.18
C ILE A 3 6.17 10.59 6.35
N ILE A 4 5.41 9.77 5.61
CA ILE A 4 4.22 10.19 4.86
C ILE A 4 3.03 9.30 5.22
N ALA A 5 1.84 9.93 5.27
CA ALA A 5 0.58 9.21 5.30
C ALA A 5 -0.02 9.20 3.89
N VAL A 6 -0.49 8.04 3.45
CA VAL A 6 -1.17 7.87 2.18
C VAL A 6 -2.63 7.54 2.46
N THR A 7 -3.51 8.25 1.77
CA THR A 7 -4.94 7.96 1.74
C THR A 7 -5.46 8.19 0.33
N GLY A 8 -6.65 7.67 0.03
CA GLY A 8 -7.27 7.90 -1.25
C GLY A 8 -8.63 7.27 -1.41
N TYR A 9 -9.13 7.37 -2.63
CA TYR A 9 -10.47 6.93 -3.00
C TYR A 9 -10.66 5.42 -2.91
N LYS A 10 -11.89 5.02 -2.61
CA LYS A 10 -12.31 3.62 -2.62
C LYS A 10 -12.57 3.16 -4.06
N PRO A 11 -12.49 1.84 -4.35
CA PRO A 11 -12.65 1.32 -5.70
C PRO A 11 -13.99 1.73 -6.35
N PHE A 12 -15.06 1.78 -5.55
CA PHE A 12 -16.40 2.17 -6.03
C PHE A 12 -16.50 3.66 -6.40
N GLU A 13 -15.70 4.54 -5.79
CA GLU A 13 -15.69 5.98 -6.11
C GLU A 13 -15.00 6.25 -7.44
N LEU A 14 -14.04 5.40 -7.79
CA LEU A 14 -13.30 5.45 -9.05
C LEU A 14 -13.96 4.62 -10.17
N GLY A 15 -15.05 3.91 -9.87
CA GLY A 15 -15.68 2.98 -10.81
C GLY A 15 -14.79 1.78 -11.18
N ILE A 16 -13.77 1.48 -10.37
CA ILE A 16 -12.83 0.39 -10.60
C ILE A 16 -13.32 -0.83 -9.81
N PHE A 17 -13.99 -1.75 -10.51
CA PHE A 17 -14.54 -2.96 -9.88
C PHE A 17 -13.68 -4.21 -10.11
N LYS A 18 -12.76 -4.16 -11.08
CA LYS A 18 -11.89 -5.28 -11.45
C LYS A 18 -10.43 -4.87 -11.31
N GLN A 19 -9.59 -5.78 -10.81
CA GLN A 19 -8.14 -5.59 -10.69
C GLN A 19 -7.42 -5.49 -12.05
N ASP A 20 -8.07 -5.90 -13.14
CA ASP A 20 -7.46 -6.01 -14.48
C ASP A 20 -7.79 -4.80 -15.38
N GLU A 21 -8.30 -3.71 -14.81
CA GLU A 21 -8.55 -2.48 -15.56
C GLU A 21 -7.24 -1.74 -15.83
N PRO A 22 -6.99 -1.26 -17.07
CA PRO A 22 -5.78 -0.49 -17.40
C PRO A 22 -5.66 0.77 -16.53
N ALA A 23 -6.79 1.32 -16.07
CA ALA A 23 -6.83 2.43 -15.12
C ALA A 23 -6.04 2.14 -13.82
N LEU A 24 -6.07 0.90 -13.32
CA LEU A 24 -5.34 0.53 -12.11
C LEU A 24 -3.82 0.56 -12.34
N GLN A 25 -3.36 0.12 -13.51
CA GLN A 25 -1.94 0.18 -13.87
C GLN A 25 -1.44 1.62 -13.90
N TYR A 26 -2.23 2.56 -14.42
CA TYR A 26 -1.86 3.98 -14.41
C TYR A 26 -1.82 4.57 -13.00
N ILE A 27 -2.76 4.19 -12.12
CA ILE A 27 -2.74 4.62 -10.71
C ILE A 27 -1.48 4.10 -10.01
N LYS A 28 -1.16 2.82 -10.16
CA LYS A 28 0.04 2.21 -9.58
C LYS A 28 1.32 2.85 -10.12
N SER A 29 1.41 3.06 -11.43
CA SER A 29 2.56 3.73 -12.05
C SER A 29 2.73 5.17 -11.56
N GLY A 30 1.62 5.90 -11.38
CA GLY A 30 1.63 7.25 -10.81
C GLY A 30 2.09 7.26 -9.35
N ALA A 31 1.57 6.34 -8.53
CA ALA A 31 1.97 6.17 -7.14
C ALA A 31 3.46 5.81 -7.03
N SER A 32 3.94 4.87 -7.86
CA SER A 32 5.34 4.45 -7.91
C SER A 32 6.26 5.63 -8.19
N LYS A 33 6.02 6.38 -9.29
CA LYS A 33 6.84 7.56 -9.63
C LYS A 33 6.87 8.60 -8.51
N ARG A 34 5.73 8.84 -7.85
CA ARG A 34 5.67 9.81 -6.75
C ARG A 34 6.43 9.32 -5.52
N LEU A 35 6.31 8.04 -5.18
CA LEU A 35 7.02 7.43 -4.06
C LEU A 35 8.52 7.41 -4.31
N THR A 36 8.99 7.03 -5.51
CA THR A 36 10.42 7.05 -5.86
C THR A 36 11.02 8.45 -5.68
N ALA A 37 10.35 9.49 -6.19
CA ALA A 37 10.81 10.87 -5.98
C ALA A 37 10.90 11.23 -4.49
N LEU A 38 9.94 10.80 -3.67
CA LEU A 38 9.97 11.03 -2.23
C LEU A 38 11.07 10.23 -1.52
N ILE A 39 11.37 9.01 -1.98
CA ILE A 39 12.46 8.17 -1.48
C ILE A 39 13.81 8.84 -1.74
N GLU A 40 14.01 9.38 -2.94
CA GLU A 40 15.20 10.16 -3.28
C GLU A 40 15.35 11.43 -2.40
N GLU A 41 14.23 12.01 -1.96
CA GLU A 41 14.18 13.12 -0.98
C GLU A 41 14.33 12.68 0.50
N GLY A 42 14.61 11.39 0.75
CA GLY A 42 14.82 10.82 2.08
C GLY A 42 13.55 10.39 2.79
N LEU A 43 12.61 9.77 2.07
CA LEU A 43 11.47 9.06 2.65
C LEU A 43 11.90 7.75 3.31
N GLU A 44 11.46 7.54 4.55
CA GLU A 44 11.73 6.32 5.31
C GLU A 44 10.44 5.53 5.59
N TRP A 45 9.30 6.20 5.83
CA TRP A 45 8.06 5.53 6.25
C TRP A 45 6.83 5.94 5.44
N VAL A 46 6.06 4.95 5.01
CA VAL A 46 4.72 5.10 4.43
C VAL A 46 3.69 4.57 5.42
N LEU A 47 2.69 5.38 5.76
CA LEU A 47 1.60 5.01 6.65
C LEU A 47 0.29 4.89 5.89
N ILE A 48 -0.44 3.80 6.14
CA ILE A 48 -1.79 3.59 5.64
C ILE A 48 -2.73 3.15 6.76
N SER A 49 -4.03 3.35 6.56
CA SER A 49 -5.07 2.96 7.51
C SER A 49 -5.65 1.55 7.24
N GLY A 50 -5.30 0.95 6.10
CA GLY A 50 -5.81 -0.35 5.67
C GLY A 50 -7.11 -0.26 4.85
N GLN A 51 -7.43 0.91 4.31
CA GLN A 51 -8.63 1.11 3.51
C GLN A 51 -8.53 0.42 2.13
N LEU A 52 -9.55 -0.35 1.75
CA LEU A 52 -9.63 -0.92 0.40
C LEU A 52 -9.64 0.18 -0.67
N GLY A 53 -8.83 0.01 -1.71
CA GLY A 53 -8.67 0.97 -2.82
C GLY A 53 -7.24 1.48 -2.91
N ALA A 54 -7.11 2.80 -3.04
CA ALA A 54 -5.82 3.45 -3.28
C ALA A 54 -4.76 3.13 -2.22
N GLU A 55 -5.14 2.94 -0.95
CA GLU A 55 -4.18 2.61 0.11
C GLU A 55 -3.57 1.22 -0.06
N ILE A 56 -4.38 0.19 -0.33
CA ILE A 56 -3.89 -1.17 -0.58
C ILE A 56 -3.05 -1.21 -1.86
N TRP A 57 -3.48 -0.54 -2.94
CA TRP A 57 -2.68 -0.49 -4.17
C TRP A 57 -1.35 0.23 -3.97
N THR A 58 -1.32 1.25 -3.13
CA THR A 58 -0.07 1.92 -2.77
C THR A 58 0.80 1.00 -1.92
N ALA A 59 0.22 0.21 -1.01
CA ALA A 59 0.96 -0.80 -0.25
C ALA A 59 1.66 -1.80 -1.17
N GLU A 60 0.96 -2.32 -2.18
CA GLU A 60 1.54 -3.22 -3.20
C GLU A 60 2.73 -2.57 -3.91
N VAL A 61 2.60 -1.31 -4.33
CA VAL A 61 3.68 -0.56 -4.97
C VAL A 61 4.85 -0.32 -4.01
N VAL A 62 4.58 -0.07 -2.73
CA VAL A 62 5.63 0.08 -1.71
C VAL A 62 6.39 -1.23 -1.52
N PHE A 63 5.73 -2.39 -1.55
CA PHE A 63 6.39 -3.69 -1.48
C PHE A 63 7.32 -3.92 -2.68
N GLU A 64 6.87 -3.59 -3.89
CA GLU A 64 7.73 -3.65 -5.08
C GLU A 64 8.95 -2.72 -4.94
N LEU A 65 8.75 -1.49 -4.45
CA LEU A 65 9.84 -0.54 -4.23
C LEU A 65 10.78 -0.93 -3.08
N GLN A 66 10.33 -1.73 -2.11
CA GLN A 66 11.18 -2.22 -1.02
C GLN A 66 12.27 -3.19 -1.50
N GLU A 67 12.06 -3.87 -2.62
CA GLU A 67 13.11 -4.71 -3.25
C GLU A 67 14.29 -3.86 -3.71
N GLU A 68 14.02 -2.66 -4.23
CA GLU A 68 15.03 -1.70 -4.68
C GLU A 68 15.55 -0.79 -3.55
N TYR A 69 14.67 -0.42 -2.62
CA TYR A 69 14.93 0.52 -1.53
C TYR A 69 14.64 -0.11 -0.16
N PRO A 70 15.57 -0.90 0.40
CA PRO A 70 15.36 -1.63 1.65
C PRO A 70 15.22 -0.73 2.88
N ALA A 71 15.55 0.56 2.77
CA ALA A 71 15.35 1.55 3.82
C ALA A 71 13.87 1.99 3.97
N LEU A 72 13.04 1.74 2.95
CA LEU A 72 11.63 2.09 2.95
C LEU A 72 10.83 1.13 3.85
N LYS A 73 10.01 1.70 4.73
CA LYS A 73 9.18 0.96 5.67
C LYS A 73 7.71 1.28 5.44
N LEU A 74 6.86 0.25 5.53
CA LEU A 74 5.41 0.40 5.47
C LEU A 74 4.82 0.13 6.86
N ALA A 75 3.99 1.04 7.34
CA ALA A 75 3.22 0.88 8.57
C ALA A 75 1.73 0.92 8.26
N VAL A 76 1.00 -0.06 8.80
CA VAL A 76 -0.46 -0.13 8.69
C VAL A 76 -1.03 0.11 10.07
N ILE A 77 -1.75 1.22 10.23
CA ILE A 77 -2.40 1.59 11.48
C ILE A 77 -3.90 1.39 11.30
N THR A 78 -4.39 0.21 11.65
CA THR A 78 -5.82 -0.07 11.61
C THR A 78 -6.53 0.62 12.79
N PRO A 79 -7.68 1.28 12.56
CA PRO A 79 -8.43 1.97 13.61
C PRO A 79 -9.10 1.01 14.62
N PHE A 80 -9.25 -0.28 14.30
CA PHE A 80 -9.81 -1.29 15.20
C PHE A 80 -9.31 -2.71 14.86
N TYR A 81 -9.34 -3.60 15.85
CA TYR A 81 -9.10 -5.04 15.67
C TYR A 81 -10.22 -5.66 14.79
N GLU A 82 -9.89 -6.66 13.96
CA GLU A 82 -10.82 -7.42 13.07
C GLU A 82 -11.27 -6.75 11.75
N GLN A 83 -10.65 -5.65 11.31
CA GLN A 83 -10.98 -5.05 10.00
C GLN A 83 -10.63 -5.95 8.79
N GLU A 84 -9.81 -6.97 9.03
CA GLU A 84 -9.46 -8.06 8.12
C GLU A 84 -10.65 -8.93 7.71
N GLU A 85 -11.75 -8.96 8.47
CA GLU A 85 -12.93 -9.76 8.15
C GLU A 85 -13.61 -9.34 6.83
N ARG A 86 -13.37 -8.10 6.38
CA ARG A 86 -13.89 -7.55 5.12
C ARG A 86 -12.97 -7.71 3.91
N TRP A 87 -11.79 -8.31 4.06
CA TRP A 87 -10.89 -8.55 2.94
C TRP A 87 -11.22 -9.88 2.26
N ASN A 88 -11.35 -9.88 0.93
CA ASN A 88 -11.42 -11.11 0.15
C ASN A 88 -10.18 -11.98 0.44
N GLU A 89 -10.38 -13.30 0.52
CA GLU A 89 -9.37 -14.33 0.83
C GLU A 89 -8.05 -14.18 0.04
N GLN A 90 -8.11 -13.68 -1.20
CA GLN A 90 -6.94 -13.35 -2.01
C GLN A 90 -6.08 -12.21 -1.43
N ASN A 91 -6.70 -11.16 -0.91
CA ASN A 91 -6.00 -10.01 -0.32
C ASN A 91 -5.45 -10.35 1.08
N LYS A 92 -6.15 -11.23 1.82
CA LYS A 92 -5.66 -11.77 3.10
C LYS A 92 -4.37 -12.58 2.92
N THR A 93 -4.29 -13.39 1.87
CA THR A 93 -3.17 -14.32 1.68
C THR A 93 -1.86 -13.60 1.32
N SER A 94 -1.91 -12.54 0.50
CA SER A 94 -0.72 -11.71 0.22
C SER A 94 -0.32 -10.85 1.41
N CYS A 95 -1.28 -10.25 2.11
CA CYS A 95 -0.99 -9.36 3.24
C CYS A 95 -0.47 -10.13 4.47
N MET A 96 -1.05 -11.27 4.86
CA MET A 96 -0.63 -11.99 6.08
C MET A 96 0.72 -12.70 5.96
N LYS A 97 1.12 -13.20 4.78
CA LYS A 97 2.39 -13.92 4.63
C LYS A 97 3.60 -12.99 4.74
N GLU A 98 3.48 -11.76 4.24
CA GLU A 98 4.55 -10.75 4.26
C GLU A 98 4.68 -10.08 5.64
N PHE A 99 3.56 -9.77 6.30
CA PHE A 99 3.54 -9.01 7.57
C PHE A 99 3.98 -9.82 8.81
N LEU A 100 3.80 -11.15 8.83
CA LEU A 100 4.12 -11.99 10.00
C LEU A 100 5.55 -12.55 10.00
N HIS A 101 6.25 -12.55 8.86
CA HIS A 101 7.59 -13.16 8.74
C HIS A 101 8.77 -12.18 8.92
N ARG A 102 8.52 -10.88 9.02
CA ARG A 102 9.58 -9.91 9.32
C ARG A 102 9.36 -9.27 10.68
N PRO A 103 10.28 -9.48 11.64
CA PRO A 103 10.15 -8.90 12.96
C PRO A 103 10.13 -7.38 12.84
N ILE A 104 9.13 -6.79 13.50
CA ILE A 104 9.06 -5.35 13.74
C ILE A 104 10.14 -5.04 14.79
N LEU A 105 11.39 -4.87 14.35
CA LEU A 105 12.49 -4.24 15.09
C LEU A 105 13.37 -3.45 14.11
#